data_AF-A0A1I8CJW1-F1
#
_entry.id   AF-A0A1I8CJW1-F1
#
_cell.length_a   1.000
_cell.length_b   1.000
_cell.length_c   1.000
_cell.angle_alpha   90.00
_cell.angle_beta   90.00
_cell.angle_gamma   90.00
#
_symmetry.space_group_name_H-M   'P 1'
#
loop_
_entity.id
_entity.type
_entity.pdbx_description
1 polymer ?
#
loop_
_entity_poly.entity_id
_entity_poly.type
_entity_poly.pdbx_seq_one_letter_code
_entity_poly.pdbx_strand_id
1 'polypeptide(L)'
;MVDYKKLHEDFVSNGVGSEAYVVPLQGIMGAMQIIMYLLARKQLFKEFSGLKLVCINFVVVVVPYILFMTVLAENIVPIFVTQVCIVMGQCFLLASHRNECVVANNKEANKNAFYFYEFDCLRTCVLIPTAIAILAVDFPVFPRTWAKTEFRGYSVMDVGTSGAFMLIAIADEIVIKKREMEGAKASKNNIVSSLIPPWLLLFIIGVYVHEEFTIFNFSSIPLEY
;
A
#
# COMPACT_ATOMS: atom_id res chain seq x y z
N MET A 1 16.31 7.42 -39.68
CA MET A 1 15.66 8.03 -38.50
C MET A 1 15.20 6.88 -37.64
N VAL A 2 15.60 6.84 -36.37
CA VAL A 2 15.10 5.82 -35.44
C VAL A 2 13.61 6.10 -35.25
N ASP A 3 12.77 5.10 -35.52
CA ASP A 3 11.32 5.22 -35.37
C ASP A 3 11.00 5.22 -33.87
N TYR A 4 10.62 6.39 -33.34
CA TYR A 4 10.29 6.60 -31.93
C TYR A 4 9.21 5.63 -31.44
N LYS A 5 8.23 5.32 -32.30
CA LYS A 5 7.15 4.41 -31.96
C LYS A 5 7.67 2.99 -31.70
N LYS A 6 8.54 2.52 -32.58
CA LYS A 6 9.16 1.19 -32.45
C LYS A 6 10.04 1.09 -31.20
N LEU A 7 10.79 2.14 -30.89
CA LEU A 7 11.64 2.17 -29.70
C LEU A 7 10.83 2.17 -28.40
N HIS A 8 9.65 2.81 -28.40
CA HIS A 8 8.71 2.76 -27.28
C HIS A 8 8.05 1.38 -27.15
N GLU A 9 7.63 0.78 -28.26
CA GLU A 9 7.05 -0.58 -28.28
C GLU A 9 8.08 -1.63 -27.78
N ASP A 10 9.32 -1.56 -28.26
CA ASP A 10 10.41 -2.44 -27.81
C ASP A 10 10.70 -2.26 -26.31
N PHE A 11 10.53 -1.06 -25.77
CA PHE A 11 10.75 -0.75 -24.35
C PHE A 11 9.61 -1.22 -23.42
N VAL A 12 8.37 -1.22 -23.91
CA VAL A 12 7.17 -1.60 -23.13
C VAL A 12 6.93 -3.11 -23.21
N SER A 13 7.31 -3.75 -24.31
CA SER A 13 7.06 -5.19 -24.55
C SER A 13 7.93 -6.13 -23.72
N ASN A 14 7.47 -7.39 -23.57
CA ASN A 14 8.13 -8.50 -22.89
C ASN A 14 8.23 -8.36 -21.35
N GLY A 15 7.23 -7.71 -20.74
CA GLY A 15 7.12 -7.59 -19.29
C GLY A 15 6.76 -8.93 -18.62
N VAL A 16 7.77 -9.63 -18.09
CA VAL A 16 7.59 -10.78 -17.18
C VAL A 16 7.48 -10.23 -15.75
N GLY A 17 6.44 -10.63 -15.02
CA GLY A 17 6.23 -10.22 -13.64
C GLY A 17 7.27 -10.77 -12.67
N SER A 18 7.24 -10.24 -11.46
CA SER A 18 8.10 -10.64 -10.35
C SER A 18 7.64 -11.94 -9.69
N GLU A 19 8.53 -12.49 -8.86
CA GLU A 19 8.26 -13.63 -7.99
C GLU A 19 7.18 -13.30 -6.94
N ALA A 20 6.43 -14.32 -6.52
CA ALA A 20 5.22 -14.15 -5.70
C ALA A 20 5.46 -13.46 -4.35
N TYR A 21 6.67 -13.57 -3.77
CA TYR A 21 6.98 -12.95 -2.47
C TYR A 21 7.36 -11.46 -2.57
N VAL A 22 7.76 -10.98 -3.76
CA VAL A 22 8.24 -9.59 -3.94
C VAL A 22 7.12 -8.60 -3.67
N VAL A 23 5.91 -8.91 -4.15
CA VAL A 23 4.77 -8.00 -4.03
C VAL A 23 4.26 -7.85 -2.58
N PRO A 24 4.02 -8.94 -1.82
CA PRO A 24 3.72 -8.82 -0.39
C PRO A 24 4.82 -8.13 0.40
N LEU A 25 6.10 -8.44 0.11
CA LEU A 25 7.23 -7.82 0.78
C LEU A 25 7.24 -6.29 0.57
N GLN A 26 7.00 -5.84 -0.66
CA GLN A 26 6.90 -4.42 -1.00
C GLN A 26 5.76 -3.72 -0.26
N GLY A 27 4.62 -4.39 -0.09
CA GLY A 27 3.49 -3.89 0.70
C GLY A 27 3.85 -3.72 2.18
N ILE A 28 4.52 -4.71 2.77
CA ILE A 28 5.00 -4.65 4.17
C ILE A 28 6.04 -3.54 4.33
N MET A 29 6.95 -3.37 3.36
CA MET A 29 7.93 -2.27 3.37
C MET A 29 7.25 -0.89 3.40
N GLY A 30 6.15 -0.71 2.67
CA GLY A 30 5.34 0.52 2.74
C GLY A 30 4.77 0.78 4.12
N ALA A 31 4.23 -0.25 4.78
CA ALA A 31 3.74 -0.14 6.15
C ALA A 31 4.85 0.20 7.15
N MET A 32 6.02 -0.45 7.00
CA MET A 32 7.20 -0.18 7.85
C MET A 32 7.70 1.26 7.70
N GLN A 33 7.70 1.81 6.49
CA GLN A 33 8.07 3.20 6.24
C GLN A 33 7.14 4.19 6.96
N ILE A 34 5.83 3.92 6.96
CA ILE A 34 4.84 4.75 7.66
C ILE A 34 5.02 4.63 9.18
N ILE A 35 5.23 3.42 9.71
CA ILE A 35 5.51 3.21 11.13
C ILE A 35 6.77 3.96 11.54
N MET A 36 7.86 3.84 10.77
CA MET A 36 9.11 4.56 11.01
C MET A 36 8.88 6.08 11.08
N TYR A 37 8.10 6.63 10.14
CA TYR A 37 7.72 8.05 10.18
C TYR A 37 6.90 8.40 11.45
N LEU A 38 5.92 7.59 11.84
CA LEU A 38 5.10 7.83 13.03
C LEU A 38 5.94 7.79 14.31
N LEU A 39 6.92 6.89 14.41
CA LEU A 39 7.86 6.83 15.53
C LEU A 39 8.79 8.04 15.54
N ALA A 40 9.35 8.40 14.38
CA ALA A 40 10.18 9.61 14.23
C ALA A 40 9.40 10.88 14.57
N ARG A 41 8.10 10.95 14.23
CA ARG A 41 7.23 12.09 14.59
C ARG A 41 7.08 12.24 16.09
N LYS A 42 6.97 11.12 16.84
CA LYS A 42 6.89 11.14 18.31
C LYS A 42 8.19 11.62 18.97
N GLN A 43 9.33 11.33 18.37
CA GLN A 43 10.65 11.67 18.92
C GLN A 43 11.17 13.04 18.48
N LEU A 44 11.21 13.29 17.17
CA LEU A 44 12.02 14.37 16.56
C LEU A 44 11.18 15.55 16.08
N PHE A 45 9.95 15.31 15.60
CA PHE A 45 9.20 16.33 14.89
C PHE A 45 8.06 16.97 15.71
N LYS A 46 7.98 16.74 17.02
CA LYS A 46 6.82 17.15 17.86
C LYS A 46 6.37 18.61 17.68
N GLU A 47 7.29 19.53 17.41
CA GLU A 47 7.02 20.97 17.35
C GLU A 47 6.60 21.50 15.97
N PHE A 48 6.76 20.72 14.90
CA PHE A 48 6.42 21.20 13.55
C PHE A 48 4.91 21.07 13.29
N SER A 49 4.29 22.15 12.79
CA SER A 49 2.88 22.22 12.42
C SER A 49 2.67 22.85 11.04
N GLY A 50 1.49 22.64 10.45
CA GLY A 50 1.07 23.24 9.17
C GLY A 50 1.87 22.72 7.96
N LEU A 51 2.20 23.62 7.03
CA LEU A 51 2.88 23.28 5.77
C LEU A 51 4.25 22.61 5.98
N LYS A 52 5.00 23.00 7.02
CA LYS A 52 6.30 22.39 7.34
C LYS A 52 6.16 20.89 7.61
N LEU A 53 5.08 20.49 8.27
CA LEU A 53 4.80 19.07 8.52
C LEU A 53 4.49 18.34 7.22
N VAL A 54 3.71 18.94 6.32
CA VAL A 54 3.44 18.35 5.00
C VAL A 54 4.72 18.14 4.21
N CYS A 55 5.62 19.13 4.18
CA CYS A 55 6.92 19.01 3.52
C CYS A 55 7.78 17.89 4.14
N ILE A 56 7.83 17.82 5.48
CA ILE A 56 8.56 16.75 6.18
C ILE A 56 7.97 15.38 5.82
N ASN A 57 6.64 15.23 5.80
CA ASN A 57 6.00 13.96 5.46
C ASN A 57 6.33 13.54 4.04
N PHE A 58 6.30 14.48 3.09
CA PHE A 58 6.67 14.22 1.71
C PHE A 58 8.13 13.76 1.61
N VAL A 59 9.06 14.48 2.24
CA VAL A 59 10.48 14.16 2.18
C VAL A 59 10.83 12.85 2.91
N VAL A 60 10.22 12.58 4.07
CA VAL A 60 10.54 11.42 4.91
C VAL A 60 9.82 10.15 4.46
N VAL A 61 8.64 10.26 3.84
CA VAL A 61 7.87 9.10 3.39
C VAL A 61 8.02 8.87 1.89
N VAL A 62 7.76 9.88 1.06
CA VAL A 62 7.65 9.71 -0.40
C VAL A 62 9.02 9.56 -1.06
N VAL A 63 9.98 10.45 -0.76
CA VAL A 63 11.31 10.44 -1.38
C VAL A 63 12.07 9.12 -1.17
N PRO A 64 12.22 8.57 0.05
CA PRO A 64 12.89 7.28 0.23
C PRO A 64 12.13 6.13 -0.41
N TYR A 65 10.79 6.20 -0.47
CA TYR A 65 10.01 5.16 -1.13
C TYR A 65 10.19 5.19 -2.66
N ILE A 66 10.31 6.37 -3.28
CA ILE A 66 10.71 6.49 -4.69
C ILE A 66 12.05 5.81 -4.92
N LEU A 67 13.03 6.02 -4.04
CA LEU A 67 14.34 5.40 -4.15
C LEU A 67 14.24 3.87 -4.08
N PHE A 68 13.47 3.32 -3.14
CA PHE A 68 13.22 1.88 -3.02
C PHE A 68 12.54 1.29 -4.25
N MET A 69 11.64 2.05 -4.89
CA MET A 69 10.90 1.61 -6.07
C MET A 69 11.65 1.76 -7.39
N THR A 70 12.80 2.42 -7.40
CA THR A 70 13.56 2.73 -8.62
C THR A 70 14.97 2.16 -8.51
N VAL A 71 15.95 2.97 -8.12
CA VAL A 71 17.37 2.62 -8.10
C VAL A 71 17.67 1.42 -7.19
N LEU A 72 16.92 1.28 -6.10
CA LEU A 72 17.18 0.28 -5.07
C LEU A 72 16.32 -0.98 -5.20
N ALA A 73 15.51 -1.09 -6.26
CA ALA A 73 14.52 -2.14 -6.41
C ALA A 73 15.12 -3.57 -6.46
N GLU A 74 16.31 -3.72 -7.05
CA GLU A 74 17.01 -5.01 -7.12
C GLU A 74 17.42 -5.55 -5.73
N ASN A 75 17.54 -4.66 -4.74
CA ASN A 75 18.02 -4.95 -3.40
C ASN A 75 16.89 -4.94 -2.36
N ILE A 76 15.71 -5.47 -2.70
CA ILE A 76 14.51 -5.41 -1.85
C ILE A 76 14.71 -6.05 -0.46
N VAL A 77 15.40 -7.20 -0.39
CA VAL A 77 15.63 -7.95 0.86
C VAL A 77 16.52 -7.19 1.85
N PRO A 78 17.73 -6.71 1.49
CA PRO A 78 18.54 -5.94 2.43
C PRO A 78 17.85 -4.65 2.86
N ILE A 79 17.09 -3.98 1.98
CA ILE A 79 16.32 -2.78 2.37
C ILE A 79 15.26 -3.14 3.41
N PHE A 80 14.52 -4.23 3.20
CA PHE A 80 13.56 -4.71 4.18
C PHE A 80 14.21 -4.96 5.55
N VAL A 81 15.36 -5.64 5.58
CA VAL A 81 16.10 -5.89 6.84
C VAL A 81 16.52 -4.57 7.50
N THR A 82 17.04 -3.60 6.73
CA THR A 82 17.43 -2.30 7.29
C THR A 82 16.24 -1.54 7.88
N GLN A 83 15.08 -1.56 7.23
CA GLN A 83 13.85 -0.94 7.73
C GLN A 83 13.39 -1.58 9.05
N VAL A 84 13.42 -2.91 9.14
CA VAL A 84 13.12 -3.64 10.38
C VAL A 84 14.09 -3.23 11.50
N CYS A 85 15.39 -3.20 11.22
CA CYS A 85 16.40 -2.79 12.20
C CYS A 85 16.18 -1.35 12.70
N ILE A 86 15.86 -0.42 11.80
CA ILE A 86 15.60 0.98 12.17
C ILE A 86 14.37 1.10 13.07
N VAL A 87 13.26 0.46 12.69
CA VAL A 87 12.03 0.47 13.50
C VAL A 87 12.26 -0.16 14.87
N MET A 88 12.97 -1.28 14.93
CA MET A 88 13.33 -1.93 16.19
C MET A 88 14.22 -1.03 17.06
N GLY A 89 15.21 -0.35 16.47
CA GLY A 89 16.06 0.61 17.16
C GLY A 89 15.26 1.79 17.71
N GLN A 90 14.34 2.36 16.94
CA GLN A 90 13.45 3.44 17.39
C GLN A 90 12.54 3.00 18.53
N CYS A 91 11.97 1.79 18.43
CA CYS A 91 11.17 1.18 19.50
C CYS A 91 11.98 0.99 20.79
N PHE A 92 13.23 0.53 20.69
CA PHE A 92 14.13 0.38 21.83
C PHE A 92 14.45 1.73 22.49
N LEU A 93 14.77 2.76 21.70
CA LEU A 93 15.02 4.11 22.21
C LEU A 93 13.80 4.69 22.93
N LEU A 94 12.59 4.47 22.39
CA LEU A 94 11.34 4.86 23.04
C LEU A 94 11.08 4.09 24.34
N ALA A 95 11.40 2.80 24.38
CA ALA A 95 11.27 1.97 25.57
C ALA A 95 12.24 2.40 26.67
N SER A 96 13.47 2.77 26.30
CA SER A 96 14.48 3.31 27.23
C SER A 96 14.04 4.65 27.82
N HIS A 97 13.49 5.55 27.00
CA HIS A 97 13.01 6.87 27.44
C HIS A 97 11.66 6.80 28.20
N ARG A 98 10.94 5.67 28.14
CA ARG A 98 9.69 5.45 28.89
C ARG A 98 9.91 5.37 30.39
N ASN A 99 11.11 5.00 30.85
CA ASN A 99 11.42 4.95 32.28
C ASN A 99 11.38 6.32 32.97
N GLU A 100 11.39 7.42 32.21
CA GLU A 100 11.26 8.79 32.76
C GLU A 100 9.84 9.39 32.64
N CYS A 101 8.91 8.76 31.90
CA CYS A 101 7.62 9.37 31.52
C CYS A 101 6.36 8.60 31.93
N VAL A 102 6.46 7.56 32.78
CA VAL A 102 5.27 6.87 33.34
C VAL A 102 4.43 7.78 34.26
N VAL A 103 4.95 8.95 34.66
CA VAL A 103 4.25 9.88 35.57
C VAL A 103 3.37 10.92 34.86
N ALA A 104 3.46 11.09 33.54
CA ALA A 104 2.75 12.17 32.85
C ALA A 104 2.08 11.72 31.55
N ASN A 105 0.86 11.20 31.67
CA ASN A 105 -0.29 11.41 30.77
C ASN A 105 -1.15 10.16 30.67
N ASN A 106 -1.96 9.96 31.71
CA ASN A 106 -3.18 9.19 31.65
C ASN A 106 -4.39 10.14 31.51
N LYS A 107 -4.26 11.15 30.64
CA LYS A 107 -5.32 12.14 30.41
C LYS A 107 -5.49 12.34 28.90
N GLU A 108 -6.75 12.19 28.50
CA GLU A 108 -7.32 12.49 27.19
C GLU A 108 -7.23 11.39 26.12
N ALA A 109 -7.69 10.19 26.48
CA ALA A 109 -8.45 9.36 25.53
C ALA A 109 -9.81 10.05 25.24
N ASN A 110 -9.76 11.18 24.53
CA ASN A 110 -10.92 12.01 24.24
C ASN A 110 -11.67 11.46 22.99
N LYS A 111 -12.77 10.75 23.26
CA LYS A 111 -14.10 10.80 22.62
C LYS A 111 -14.28 11.39 21.20
N ASN A 112 -13.41 11.07 20.25
CA ASN A 112 -13.70 11.16 18.81
C ASN A 112 -13.52 9.78 18.16
N ALA A 113 -14.21 8.79 18.74
CA ALA A 113 -14.04 7.35 18.52
C ALA A 113 -14.43 6.80 17.13
N PHE A 114 -14.32 7.60 16.06
CA PHE A 114 -14.59 7.14 14.69
C PHE A 114 -13.67 7.80 13.64
N TYR A 115 -12.43 8.11 14.02
CA TYR A 115 -11.34 8.34 13.07
C TYR A 115 -10.48 7.07 13.02
N PHE A 116 -10.62 6.28 11.95
CA PHE A 116 -9.82 5.07 11.75
C PHE A 116 -8.43 5.48 11.25
N TYR A 117 -7.58 5.96 12.16
CA TYR A 117 -6.20 6.34 11.81
C TYR A 117 -5.45 5.15 11.19
N GLU A 118 -5.78 3.93 11.58
CA GLU A 118 -5.24 2.69 11.01
C GLU A 118 -5.62 2.53 9.53
N PHE A 119 -6.86 2.88 9.17
CA PHE A 119 -7.34 2.76 7.80
C PHE A 119 -6.72 3.80 6.87
N ASP A 120 -6.52 5.03 7.36
CA ASP A 120 -5.79 6.05 6.60
C ASP A 120 -4.31 5.67 6.42
N CYS A 121 -3.70 5.00 7.40
CA CYS A 121 -2.36 4.42 7.23
C CYS A 121 -2.38 3.35 6.13
N LEU A 122 -3.32 2.40 6.16
CA LEU A 122 -3.46 1.36 5.13
C LEU A 122 -3.66 1.95 3.73
N ARG A 123 -4.51 2.97 3.59
CA ARG A 123 -4.67 3.71 2.32
C ARG A 123 -3.37 4.31 1.85
N THR A 124 -2.64 4.96 2.75
CA THR A 124 -1.36 5.60 2.43
C THR A 124 -0.33 4.55 2.00
N CYS A 125 -0.30 3.38 2.65
CA CYS A 125 0.59 2.26 2.31
C CYS A 125 0.39 1.75 0.89
N VAL A 126 -0.81 1.89 0.31
CA VAL A 126 -1.13 1.38 -1.04
C VAL A 126 -1.08 2.51 -2.07
N LEU A 127 -1.72 3.64 -1.79
CA LEU A 127 -1.87 4.73 -2.76
C LEU A 127 -0.53 5.40 -3.12
N ILE A 128 0.39 5.57 -2.15
CA ILE A 128 1.72 6.14 -2.43
C ILE A 128 2.52 5.24 -3.38
N PRO A 129 2.74 3.93 -3.11
CA PRO A 129 3.42 3.05 -4.04
C PRO A 129 2.77 3.02 -5.42
N THR A 130 1.44 2.97 -5.47
CA THR A 130 0.71 2.92 -6.75
C THR A 130 0.93 4.21 -7.55
N ALA A 131 0.83 5.38 -6.91
CA ALA A 131 1.11 6.65 -7.57
C ALA A 131 2.56 6.73 -8.07
N ILE A 132 3.53 6.29 -7.25
CA ILE A 132 4.94 6.23 -7.65
C ILE A 132 5.12 5.29 -8.84
N ALA A 133 4.52 4.10 -8.82
CA ALA A 133 4.62 3.14 -9.92
C ALA A 133 4.04 3.70 -11.23
N ILE A 134 2.86 4.34 -11.17
CA ILE A 134 2.24 4.96 -12.36
C ILE A 134 3.11 6.09 -12.92
N LEU A 135 3.70 6.92 -12.05
CA LEU A 135 4.56 8.02 -12.49
C LEU A 135 5.94 7.55 -12.95
N ALA A 136 6.45 6.46 -12.38
CA ALA A 136 7.80 5.97 -12.64
C ALA A 136 7.89 5.02 -13.84
N VAL A 137 6.78 4.41 -14.28
CA VAL A 137 6.78 3.31 -15.27
C VAL A 137 7.35 3.70 -16.64
N ASP A 138 7.28 4.97 -17.02
CA ASP A 138 7.83 5.43 -18.30
C ASP A 138 9.35 5.63 -18.25
N PHE A 139 9.96 5.57 -17.05
CA PHE A 139 11.39 5.76 -16.88
C PHE A 139 12.14 4.42 -16.83
N PRO A 140 13.34 4.34 -17.44
CA PRO A 140 14.14 3.10 -17.44
C PRO A 140 14.70 2.73 -16.06
N VAL A 141 14.68 3.66 -15.09
CA VAL A 141 15.11 3.43 -13.71
C VAL A 141 14.08 2.59 -12.94
N PHE A 142 12.84 2.51 -13.42
CA PHE A 142 11.82 1.67 -12.80
C PHE A 142 11.93 0.22 -13.31
N PRO A 143 12.01 -0.78 -12.42
CA PRO A 143 12.13 -2.18 -12.82
C PRO A 143 10.89 -2.63 -13.58
N ARG A 144 11.10 -3.18 -14.79
CA ARG A 144 10.01 -3.66 -15.65
C ARG A 144 9.22 -4.82 -15.04
N THR A 145 9.84 -5.60 -14.16
CA THR A 145 9.18 -6.70 -13.44
C THR A 145 8.12 -6.22 -12.43
N TRP A 146 8.14 -4.93 -12.07
CA TRP A 146 7.17 -4.31 -11.16
C TRP A 146 6.09 -3.52 -11.93
N ALA A 147 6.28 -3.33 -13.24
CA ALA A 147 5.30 -2.77 -14.15
C ALA A 147 4.22 -3.81 -14.47
N LYS A 148 3.16 -3.39 -15.15
CA LYS A 148 2.07 -4.27 -15.58
C LYS A 148 2.61 -5.51 -16.30
N THR A 149 2.11 -6.68 -15.91
CA THR A 149 2.53 -7.95 -16.53
C THR A 149 1.83 -8.19 -17.88
N GLU A 150 2.54 -8.74 -18.86
CA GLU A 150 1.96 -9.08 -20.18
C GLU A 150 1.60 -10.56 -20.31
N PHE A 151 2.48 -11.45 -19.82
CA PHE A 151 2.34 -12.90 -20.01
C PHE A 151 2.10 -13.66 -18.71
N ARG A 152 3.01 -13.52 -17.72
CA ARG A 152 3.02 -14.28 -16.46
C ARG A 152 3.71 -13.49 -15.34
N GLY A 153 3.39 -13.84 -14.09
CA GLY A 153 4.06 -13.34 -12.88
C GLY A 153 3.19 -12.37 -12.06
N TYR A 154 3.76 -11.83 -10.99
CA TYR A 154 3.09 -10.88 -10.10
C TYR A 154 3.71 -9.49 -10.24
N SER A 155 2.88 -8.45 -10.32
CA SER A 155 3.34 -7.07 -10.43
C SER A 155 2.87 -6.20 -9.28
N VAL A 156 3.77 -5.34 -8.80
CA VAL A 156 3.45 -4.32 -7.80
C VAL A 156 2.42 -3.33 -8.34
N MET A 157 2.47 -3.00 -9.64
CA MET A 157 1.50 -2.11 -10.28
C MET A 157 0.09 -2.72 -10.34
N ASP A 158 -0.01 -4.01 -10.70
CA ASP A 158 -1.29 -4.71 -10.82
C ASP A 158 -1.96 -4.89 -9.46
N VAL A 159 -1.19 -5.29 -8.45
CA VAL A 159 -1.67 -5.44 -7.06
C VAL A 159 -1.93 -4.10 -6.39
N GLY A 160 -1.13 -3.08 -6.67
CA GLY A 160 -1.34 -1.73 -6.15
C GLY A 160 -2.65 -1.11 -6.64
N THR A 161 -2.92 -1.23 -7.95
CA THR A 161 -4.15 -0.71 -8.56
C THR A 161 -5.39 -1.44 -8.04
N SER A 162 -5.39 -2.77 -8.06
CA SER A 162 -6.51 -3.57 -7.52
C SER A 162 -6.72 -3.36 -6.01
N GLY A 163 -5.64 -3.26 -5.24
CA GLY A 163 -5.66 -2.94 -3.81
C GLY A 163 -6.25 -1.56 -3.52
N ALA A 164 -5.93 -0.55 -4.35
CA ALA A 164 -6.52 0.78 -4.22
C ALA A 164 -8.05 0.75 -4.42
N PHE A 165 -8.54 0.03 -5.42
CA PHE A 165 -9.98 -0.15 -5.63
C PHE A 165 -10.65 -0.86 -4.45
N MET A 166 -10.05 -1.92 -3.93
CA MET A 166 -10.57 -2.63 -2.76
C MET A 166 -10.65 -1.71 -1.53
N LEU A 167 -9.61 -0.90 -1.29
CA LEU A 167 -9.59 0.06 -0.18
C LEU A 167 -10.63 1.15 -0.35
N ILE A 168 -10.90 1.62 -1.57
CA ILE A 168 -11.98 2.58 -1.85
C ILE A 168 -13.35 1.95 -1.58
N ALA A 169 -13.54 0.67 -1.92
CA ALA A 169 -14.79 -0.04 -1.64
C ALA A 169 -15.02 -0.23 -0.13
N ILE A 170 -13.99 -0.63 0.62
CA ILE A 170 -14.06 -0.77 2.09
C ILE A 170 -14.33 0.59 2.74
N ALA A 171 -13.68 1.63 2.24
CA ALA A 171 -13.86 2.99 2.71
C ALA A 171 -15.30 3.48 2.63
N ASP A 172 -15.94 3.27 1.49
CA ASP A 172 -17.32 3.69 1.25
C ASP A 172 -18.27 2.95 2.21
N GLU A 173 -18.05 1.65 2.43
CA GLU A 173 -18.82 0.90 3.42
C GLU A 173 -18.66 1.44 4.84
N ILE A 174 -17.44 1.80 5.25
CA ILE A 174 -17.18 2.42 6.57
C ILE A 174 -17.96 3.74 6.70
N VAL A 175 -17.99 4.55 5.63
CA VAL A 175 -18.72 5.83 5.61
C VAL A 175 -20.23 5.61 5.63
N ILE A 176 -20.74 4.62 4.89
CA ILE A 176 -22.17 4.25 4.89
C ILE A 176 -22.59 3.77 6.28
N LYS A 177 -21.86 2.83 6.88
CA LYS A 177 -22.12 2.36 8.26
C LYS A 177 -22.06 3.49 9.28
N LYS A 178 -21.15 4.45 9.10
CA LYS A 178 -21.09 5.65 9.94
C LYS A 178 -22.36 6.49 9.79
N ARG A 179 -22.81 6.76 8.56
CA ARG A 179 -24.06 7.50 8.29
C ARG A 179 -25.29 6.77 8.81
N GLU A 180 -25.30 5.44 8.75
CA GLU A 180 -26.37 4.62 9.32
C GLU A 180 -26.40 4.71 10.84
N MET A 181 -25.23 4.67 11.52
CA MET A 181 -25.16 4.82 12.99
C MET A 181 -25.51 6.24 13.45
N GLU A 182 -25.06 7.28 12.73
CA GLU A 182 -25.41 8.68 13.01
C GLU A 182 -26.87 8.98 12.66
N GLY A 183 -27.38 8.33 11.60
CA GLY A 183 -28.73 8.45 11.06
C GLY A 183 -29.76 7.50 11.66
N ALA A 184 -29.38 6.52 12.48
CA ALA A 184 -30.29 5.58 13.16
C ALA A 184 -31.25 6.25 14.17
N LYS A 185 -31.20 7.58 14.33
CA LYS A 185 -32.26 8.38 14.95
C LYS A 185 -33.41 8.78 14.00
N ALA A 186 -33.29 8.57 12.69
CA ALA A 186 -34.31 8.89 11.70
C ALA A 186 -34.31 7.88 10.55
N SER A 187 -35.46 7.24 10.32
CA SER A 187 -35.74 6.35 9.18
C SER A 187 -35.39 4.87 9.35
N LYS A 188 -36.21 4.23 10.17
CA LYS A 188 -36.50 2.79 10.11
C LYS A 188 -37.42 2.57 8.90
N ASN A 189 -36.88 2.34 7.70
CA ASN A 189 -37.52 1.59 6.61
C ASN A 189 -36.60 1.51 5.38
N ASN A 190 -36.57 0.32 4.77
CA ASN A 190 -35.86 -0.09 3.55
C ASN A 190 -34.44 -0.67 3.76
N ILE A 191 -34.33 -1.65 4.66
CA ILE A 191 -33.18 -2.55 4.76
C ILE A 191 -33.37 -3.68 3.74
N VAL A 192 -32.99 -3.44 2.48
CA VAL A 192 -32.78 -4.50 1.48
C VAL A 192 -31.50 -4.29 0.65
N SER A 193 -30.76 -3.19 0.82
CA SER A 193 -29.57 -2.91 0.01
C SER A 193 -28.23 -3.40 0.58
N SER A 194 -28.19 -4.12 1.72
CA SER A 194 -26.93 -4.44 2.43
C SER A 194 -26.50 -5.92 2.40
N LEU A 195 -26.92 -6.73 1.43
CA LEU A 195 -26.62 -8.17 1.54
C LEU A 195 -25.18 -8.54 1.14
N ILE A 196 -24.50 -7.74 0.32
CA ILE A 196 -23.13 -8.03 -0.09
C ILE A 196 -22.34 -6.72 -0.17
N PRO A 197 -21.32 -6.52 0.69
CA PRO A 197 -20.50 -5.32 0.60
C PRO A 197 -19.67 -5.32 -0.70
N PRO A 198 -19.47 -4.17 -1.36
CA PRO A 198 -18.81 -4.10 -2.67
C PRO A 198 -17.40 -4.70 -2.70
N TRP A 199 -16.63 -4.60 -1.60
CA TRP A 199 -15.30 -5.21 -1.52
C TRP A 199 -15.35 -6.74 -1.53
N LEU A 200 -16.40 -7.35 -0.94
CA LEU A 200 -16.59 -8.80 -0.94
C LEU A 200 -16.94 -9.29 -2.35
N LEU A 201 -17.75 -8.52 -3.09
CA LEU A 201 -18.07 -8.81 -4.48
C LEU A 201 -16.80 -8.75 -5.36
N LEU A 202 -15.98 -7.71 -5.21
CA LEU A 202 -14.70 -7.59 -5.91
C LEU A 202 -13.73 -8.72 -5.54
N PHE A 203 -13.70 -9.11 -4.27
CA PHE A 203 -12.89 -10.23 -3.80
C PHE A 203 -13.34 -11.56 -4.42
N ILE A 204 -14.63 -11.86 -4.42
CA ILE A 204 -15.19 -13.08 -5.02
C ILE A 204 -14.91 -13.13 -6.52
N ILE A 205 -15.10 -12.02 -7.24
CA ILE A 205 -14.76 -11.93 -8.67
C ILE A 205 -13.26 -12.20 -8.86
N GLY A 206 -12.40 -11.62 -8.01
CA GLY A 206 -10.95 -11.84 -8.06
C GLY A 206 -10.56 -13.31 -7.84
N VAL A 207 -11.14 -13.98 -6.85
CA VAL A 207 -10.90 -15.40 -6.57
C VAL A 207 -11.39 -16.28 -7.73
N TYR A 208 -12.59 -16.00 -8.25
CA TYR A 208 -13.16 -16.73 -9.38
C TYR A 208 -12.28 -16.63 -10.63
N VAL A 209 -11.85 -15.41 -10.98
CA VAL A 209 -10.93 -15.18 -12.12
C VAL A 209 -9.59 -15.88 -11.89
N HIS A 210 -9.05 -15.87 -10.67
CA HIS A 210 -7.81 -16.55 -10.34
C HIS A 210 -7.93 -18.08 -10.47
N GLU A 211 -9.02 -18.68 -10.00
CA GLU A 211 -9.29 -20.11 -10.16
C GLU A 211 -9.41 -20.50 -11.63
N GLU A 212 -10.21 -19.78 -12.43
CA GLU A 212 -10.32 -20.05 -13.87
C GLU A 212 -8.97 -19.95 -14.58
N PHE A 213 -8.18 -18.93 -14.28
CA PHE A 213 -6.86 -18.75 -14.88
C PHE A 213 -5.86 -19.84 -14.48
N THR A 214 -5.94 -20.34 -13.24
CA THR A 214 -5.11 -21.45 -12.76
C THR A 214 -5.48 -22.75 -13.46
N ILE A 215 -6.78 -23.02 -13.64
CA ILE A 215 -7.29 -24.21 -14.32
C ILE A 215 -6.93 -24.19 -15.81
N PHE A 216 -7.07 -23.04 -16.48
CA PHE A 216 -6.74 -22.90 -17.90
C PHE A 216 -5.23 -22.96 -18.19
N ASN A 217 -4.38 -22.40 -17.32
CA ASN A 217 -2.93 -22.55 -17.45
C ASN A 217 -2.47 -24.00 -17.21
N PHE A 218 -3.11 -24.73 -16.30
CA PHE A 218 -2.82 -26.15 -16.10
C PHE A 218 -3.18 -27.00 -17.33
N SER A 219 -4.20 -26.58 -18.08
CA SER A 219 -4.67 -27.25 -19.30
C SER A 219 -3.80 -26.98 -20.54
N SER A 220 -2.86 -26.03 -20.47
CA SER A 220 -2.03 -25.59 -21.60
C SER A 220 -0.54 -25.87 -21.44
N ILE A 221 -0.15 -26.74 -20.50
CA ILE A 221 1.17 -27.38 -20.47
C ILE A 221 1.11 -28.63 -21.37
N PRO A 222 1.61 -28.61 -22.62
CA PRO A 222 1.84 -29.87 -23.32
C PRO A 222 2.92 -30.63 -22.53
N LEU A 223 2.57 -31.83 -22.09
CA LEU A 223 3.51 -32.84 -21.64
C LEU A 223 4.38 -33.24 -22.85
N GLU A 224 5.45 -32.50 -23.11
CA GLU A 224 6.54 -32.98 -23.97
C GLU A 224 7.68 -33.46 -23.06
N TYR A 225 7.72 -34.78 -22.89
CA TYR A 225 8.92 -35.56 -22.58
C TYR A 225 9.75 -35.76 -23.85
#